data_AF-A0A6J5DM80-F1
#
_entry.id   AF-A0A6J5DM80-F1
#
_cell.length_a   1.000
_cell.length_b   1.000
_cell.length_c   1.000
_cell.angle_alpha   90.00
_cell.angle_beta   90.00
_cell.angle_gamma   90.00
#
_symmetry.space_group_name_H-M   'P 1'
#
loop_
_entity.id
_entity.type
_entity.pdbx_description
1 polymer ?
#
loop_
_entity_poly.entity_id
_entity_poly.type
_entity_poly.pdbx_seq_one_letter_code
_entity_poly.pdbx_strand_id
1 'polypeptide(L)'
;MKKLLLLAVVALLAACSHKEESTSQTPVLENLVGTYSALDADGKYYARLKVTQEGGKYVFYEIVPFSSQPGPHRLEGDVVPLTQEALGAIVGKKVDFSVDGLEDHYFTIVKVPVGWTWGRFTSQTGYVMIDRLGPRDVKKADSQG
;
A
#
# COMPACT_ATOMS: atom_id res chain seq x y z
N MET A 1 4.75 -76.42 -5.03
CA MET A 1 6.13 -76.00 -4.67
C MET A 1 6.62 -74.98 -5.70
N LYS A 2 7.07 -73.81 -5.22
CA LYS A 2 7.97 -72.78 -5.79
C LYS A 2 8.31 -72.78 -7.30
N LYS A 3 8.10 -71.61 -7.93
CA LYS A 3 9.07 -70.72 -8.62
C LYS A 3 8.27 -69.55 -9.24
N LEU A 4 8.23 -68.36 -8.64
CA LEU A 4 9.17 -67.23 -8.76
C LEU A 4 9.45 -66.78 -10.20
N LEU A 5 8.89 -65.63 -10.59
CA LEU A 5 9.49 -64.74 -11.59
C LEU A 5 9.04 -63.30 -11.30
N LEU A 6 10.02 -62.47 -10.95
CA LEU A 6 9.94 -61.01 -10.78
C LEU A 6 9.70 -60.34 -12.14
N LEU A 7 8.90 -59.26 -12.16
CA LEU A 7 9.18 -58.12 -13.03
C LEU A 7 9.12 -56.84 -12.20
N ALA A 8 10.26 -56.17 -12.14
CA ALA A 8 10.46 -54.86 -11.55
C ALA A 8 10.10 -53.77 -12.57
N VAL A 9 9.44 -52.71 -12.11
CA VAL A 9 9.41 -51.43 -12.84
C VAL A 9 9.94 -50.37 -11.87
N VAL A 10 11.14 -49.89 -12.19
CA VAL A 10 11.78 -48.71 -11.61
C VAL A 10 11.71 -47.61 -12.65
N ALA A 11 11.07 -46.48 -12.30
CA ALA A 11 11.31 -45.16 -12.88
C ALA A 11 10.86 -44.14 -11.80
N LEU A 12 11.75 -43.56 -10.98
CA LEU A 12 12.75 -42.51 -11.23
C LEU A 12 12.17 -41.08 -11.27
N LEU A 13 12.67 -40.26 -10.31
CA LEU A 13 12.96 -38.81 -10.37
C LEU A 13 11.74 -37.87 -10.47
N ALA A 14 11.59 -36.72 -9.83
CA ALA A 14 12.35 -35.83 -8.94
C ALA A 14 11.25 -34.99 -8.22
N ALA A 15 11.39 -34.19 -7.15
CA ALA A 15 12.49 -33.41 -6.64
C ALA A 15 12.11 -32.84 -5.24
N CYS A 16 13.15 -32.66 -4.42
CA CYS A 16 13.40 -31.53 -3.51
C CYS A 16 12.45 -31.16 -2.37
N SER A 17 13.05 -31.26 -1.17
CA SER A 17 12.80 -30.49 0.05
C SER A 17 12.61 -28.98 -0.15
N HIS A 18 11.96 -28.42 0.89
CA HIS A 18 12.11 -27.09 1.49
C HIS A 18 11.16 -25.96 1.11
N LYS A 19 10.76 -25.30 2.21
CA LYS A 19 10.30 -23.92 2.42
C LYS A 19 8.81 -23.62 2.35
N GLU A 20 8.37 -23.12 3.51
CA GLU A 20 7.34 -22.11 3.71
C GLU A 20 7.07 -21.26 2.48
N GLU A 21 5.80 -21.08 2.14
CA GLU A 21 5.39 -19.82 1.53
C GLU A 21 4.02 -19.42 2.07
N SER A 22 4.10 -18.43 2.96
CA SER A 22 3.13 -17.37 3.21
C SER A 22 1.92 -17.41 2.27
N THR A 23 0.73 -17.47 2.86
CA THR A 23 -0.52 -17.18 2.18
C THR A 23 -0.50 -15.71 1.75
N SER A 24 -0.05 -15.48 0.51
CA SER A 24 0.00 -14.19 -0.17
C SER A 24 -1.39 -13.60 -0.34
N GLN A 25 -1.84 -12.81 0.65
CA GLN A 25 -2.91 -11.82 0.48
C GLN A 25 -2.31 -10.45 0.17
N THR A 26 -1.55 -10.22 -0.92
CA THR A 26 -1.01 -8.85 -1.15
C THR A 26 -0.60 -8.40 -2.57
N PRO A 27 -1.10 -8.90 -3.71
CA PRO A 27 -0.72 -8.27 -4.99
C PRO A 27 -1.32 -6.86 -5.19
N VAL A 28 -2.39 -6.48 -4.48
CA VAL A 28 -3.06 -5.18 -4.67
C VAL A 28 -2.36 -4.06 -3.89
N LEU A 29 -1.97 -4.29 -2.63
CA LEU A 29 -1.35 -3.26 -1.78
C LEU A 29 0.13 -3.00 -2.13
N GLU A 30 0.82 -3.88 -2.87
CA GLU A 30 2.15 -3.55 -3.42
C GLU A 30 2.11 -2.29 -4.29
N ASN A 31 0.97 -2.01 -4.93
CA ASN A 31 0.78 -0.79 -5.72
C ASN A 31 0.79 0.50 -4.88
N LEU A 32 0.76 0.41 -3.55
CA LEU A 32 0.84 1.58 -2.66
C LEU A 32 2.27 1.89 -2.19
N VAL A 33 3.26 1.04 -2.48
CA VAL A 33 4.67 1.39 -2.23
C VAL A 33 5.10 2.48 -3.19
N GLY A 34 5.66 3.58 -2.68
CA GLY A 34 6.11 4.71 -3.49
C GLY A 34 6.17 6.03 -2.73
N THR A 35 6.56 7.08 -3.44
CA THR A 35 6.55 8.45 -2.93
C THR A 35 5.35 9.19 -3.49
N TYR A 36 4.65 9.91 -2.64
CA TYR A 36 3.46 10.68 -2.95
C TYR A 36 3.74 12.16 -2.77
N SER A 37 3.42 12.93 -3.81
CA SER A 37 3.67 14.37 -3.85
C SER A 37 2.36 15.15 -3.81
N ALA A 38 2.33 16.22 -3.02
CA ALA A 38 1.22 17.17 -2.95
C ALA A 38 1.60 18.45 -3.70
N LEU A 39 0.60 19.21 -4.16
CA LEU A 39 0.79 20.56 -4.67
C LEU A 39 0.96 21.54 -3.51
N ASP A 40 1.93 22.45 -3.62
CA ASP A 40 2.05 23.62 -2.75
C ASP A 40 1.15 24.77 -3.25
N ALA A 41 1.20 25.89 -2.52
CA ALA A 41 0.45 27.10 -2.85
C ALA A 41 0.87 27.74 -4.19
N ASP A 42 2.08 27.45 -4.67
CA ASP A 42 2.61 27.92 -5.95
C ASP A 42 2.32 26.94 -7.11
N GLY A 43 1.59 25.86 -6.84
CA GLY A 43 1.26 24.83 -7.81
C GLY A 43 2.43 23.90 -8.16
N LYS A 44 3.47 23.84 -7.34
CA LYS A 44 4.59 22.90 -7.52
C LYS A 44 4.37 21.65 -6.69
N TYR A 45 4.76 20.50 -7.26
CA TYR A 45 4.72 19.24 -6.52
C TYR A 45 5.92 19.13 -5.58
N TYR A 46 5.63 18.78 -4.33
CA TYR A 46 6.64 18.42 -3.33
C TYR A 46 6.31 17.06 -2.74
N ALA A 47 7.35 16.24 -2.50
CA ALA A 47 7.17 14.96 -1.85
C ALA A 47 6.66 15.15 -0.42
N ARG A 48 5.63 14.39 -0.04
CA ARG A 48 4.91 14.56 1.24
C ARG A 48 4.90 13.28 2.07
N LEU A 49 4.71 12.14 1.43
CA LEU A 49 4.63 10.83 2.07
C LEU A 49 5.44 9.84 1.25
N LYS A 50 6.24 9.00 1.89
CA LYS A 50 6.82 7.82 1.27
C LYS A 50 6.32 6.57 1.99
N VAL A 51 5.87 5.61 1.22
CA VAL A 51 5.41 4.30 1.69
C VAL A 51 6.45 3.27 1.27
N THR A 52 6.96 2.49 2.21
CA THR A 52 7.88 1.38 1.97
C THR A 52 7.33 0.09 2.58
N GLN A 53 7.96 -1.03 2.24
CA GLN A 53 7.83 -2.28 2.99
C GLN A 53 9.17 -2.62 3.65
N GLU A 54 9.13 -2.90 4.95
CA GLU A 54 10.29 -3.26 5.77
C GLU A 54 9.92 -4.47 6.63
N GLY A 55 10.66 -5.57 6.50
CA GLY A 55 10.38 -6.79 7.25
C GLY A 55 8.95 -7.34 7.04
N GLY A 56 8.39 -7.17 5.84
CA GLY A 56 7.02 -7.60 5.50
C GLY A 56 5.90 -6.70 6.04
N LYS A 57 6.24 -5.55 6.63
CA LYS A 57 5.26 -4.56 7.11
C LYS A 57 5.37 -3.26 6.31
N TYR A 58 4.25 -2.56 6.16
CA TYR A 58 4.27 -1.22 5.61
C TYR A 58 4.85 -0.22 6.61
N VAL A 59 5.55 0.79 6.09
CA VAL A 59 6.11 1.89 6.88
C VAL A 59 5.84 3.20 6.15
N PHE A 60 5.37 4.19 6.91
CA PHE A 60 5.22 5.55 6.44
C PHE A 60 6.42 6.41 6.83
N TYR A 61 6.84 7.23 5.88
CA TYR A 61 7.80 8.29 6.08
C TYR A 61 7.16 9.61 5.71
N GLU A 62 7.02 10.50 6.68
CA GLU A 62 6.60 11.87 6.44
C GLU A 62 7.76 12.67 5.85
N ILE A 63 7.51 13.37 4.76
CA ILE A 63 8.47 14.30 4.17
C ILE A 63 7.98 15.70 4.47
N VAL A 64 8.75 16.43 5.28
CA VAL A 64 8.48 17.82 5.65
C VAL A 64 9.54 18.70 4.98
N PRO A 65 9.28 19.22 3.76
CA PRO A 65 10.30 19.91 2.96
C PRO A 65 10.80 21.22 3.59
N PHE A 66 10.03 21.82 4.51
CA PHE A 66 10.34 23.12 5.14
C PHE A 66 10.65 23.00 6.64
N SER A 67 11.04 21.80 7.11
CA SER A 67 11.43 21.61 8.51
C SER A 67 12.93 21.85 8.73
N SER A 68 13.33 22.00 10.00
CA SER A 68 14.74 22.09 10.41
C SER A 68 15.55 20.82 10.14
N GLN A 69 14.89 19.71 9.84
CA GLN A 69 15.50 18.46 9.42
C GLN A 69 14.82 18.00 8.12
N PRO A 70 15.22 18.53 6.96
CA PRO A 70 14.59 18.16 5.70
C PRO A 70 14.86 16.68 5.37
N GLY A 71 13.86 16.00 4.81
CA GLY A 71 13.97 14.60 4.40
C GLY A 71 12.84 13.72 4.94
N PRO A 72 12.90 12.41 4.66
CA PRO A 72 11.92 11.45 5.15
C PRO A 72 12.14 11.14 6.63
N HIS A 73 11.10 11.36 7.43
CA HIS A 73 11.04 10.98 8.84
C HIS A 73 10.13 9.79 9.00
N ARG A 74 10.67 8.69 9.53
CA ARG A 74 9.89 7.49 9.80
C ARG A 74 8.82 7.80 10.83
N LEU A 75 7.56 7.51 10.51
CA LEU A 75 6.47 7.63 11.45
C LEU A 75 6.43 6.39 12.35
N GLU A 76 6.22 6.62 13.63
CA GLU A 76 6.00 5.55 14.59
C GLU A 76 4.53 5.13 14.56
N GLY A 77 4.28 3.85 14.31
CA GLY A 77 2.95 3.29 14.23
C GLY A 77 2.91 2.02 13.40
N ASP A 78 1.89 1.19 13.64
CA ASP A 78 1.58 0.07 12.76
C ASP A 78 0.76 0.60 11.57
N VAL A 79 1.33 0.52 10.38
CA VAL A 79 0.63 0.83 9.13
C VAL A 79 -0.13 -0.42 8.69
N VAL A 80 -1.46 -0.29 8.55
CA VAL A 80 -2.37 -1.39 8.26
C VAL A 80 -3.20 -1.11 7.00
N PRO A 81 -3.73 -2.15 6.33
CA PRO A 81 -4.67 -1.96 5.23
C PRO A 81 -5.92 -1.18 5.66
N LEU A 82 -6.29 -0.17 4.89
CA LEU A 82 -7.50 0.61 5.09
C LEU A 82 -8.73 -0.20 4.64
N THR A 83 -9.75 -0.26 5.49
CA THR A 83 -11.03 -0.91 5.14
C THR A 83 -12.04 0.09 4.58
N GLN A 84 -13.05 -0.40 3.87
CA GLN A 84 -14.20 0.42 3.43
C GLN A 84 -14.93 1.08 4.60
N GLU A 85 -15.05 0.35 5.71
CA GLU A 85 -15.72 0.80 6.93
C GLU A 85 -14.92 1.92 7.61
N ALA A 86 -13.60 1.75 7.73
CA ALA A 86 -12.70 2.76 8.27
C ALA A 86 -12.72 4.04 7.42
N LEU A 87 -12.62 3.91 6.08
CA LEU A 87 -12.75 5.07 5.20
C LEU A 87 -14.12 5.73 5.36
N GLY A 88 -15.19 4.95 5.43
CA GLY A 88 -16.55 5.46 5.63
C GLY A 88 -16.71 6.24 6.94
N ALA A 89 -16.06 5.79 8.01
CA ALA A 89 -16.01 6.50 9.29
C ALA A 89 -15.24 7.83 9.17
N ILE A 90 -14.10 7.83 8.47
CA ILE A 90 -13.30 9.04 8.20
C ILE A 90 -14.12 10.09 7.43
N VAL A 91 -14.83 9.67 6.38
CA VAL A 91 -15.55 10.60 5.49
C VAL A 91 -16.98 10.90 5.94
N GLY A 92 -17.47 10.22 6.97
CA GLY A 92 -18.82 10.40 7.51
C GLY A 92 -19.94 9.94 6.56
N LYS A 93 -19.64 9.04 5.63
CA LYS A 93 -20.62 8.49 4.68
C LYS A 93 -20.24 7.08 4.26
N LYS A 94 -21.21 6.30 3.78
CA LYS A 94 -20.96 4.97 3.22
C LYS A 94 -20.04 5.09 1.99
N VAL A 95 -19.05 4.19 1.93
CA VAL A 95 -18.18 3.98 0.76
C VAL A 95 -18.72 2.78 -0.03
N ASP A 96 -18.89 2.95 -1.34
CA ASP A 96 -19.50 1.98 -2.25
C ASP A 96 -18.56 1.49 -3.36
N PHE A 97 -17.28 1.82 -3.26
CA PHE A 97 -16.21 1.37 -4.16
C PHE A 97 -15.14 0.59 -3.40
N SER A 98 -14.41 -0.28 -4.10
CA SER A 98 -13.29 -1.03 -3.50
C SER A 98 -12.22 -0.09 -2.97
N VAL A 99 -11.85 -0.27 -1.70
CA VAL A 99 -10.79 0.51 -1.06
C VAL A 99 -9.46 -0.22 -1.22
N ASP A 100 -8.49 0.51 -1.78
CA ASP A 100 -7.09 0.12 -1.83
C ASP A 100 -6.30 1.25 -1.15
N GLY A 101 -5.95 1.04 0.12
CA GLY A 101 -5.34 2.07 0.95
C GLY A 101 -4.61 1.51 2.15
N LEU A 102 -3.85 2.38 2.80
CA LEU A 102 -3.13 2.12 4.04
C LEU A 102 -3.46 3.24 5.03
N GLU A 103 -3.51 2.90 6.31
CA GLU A 103 -3.67 3.86 7.39
C GLU A 103 -2.74 3.57 8.57
N ASP A 104 -2.42 4.62 9.30
CA ASP A 104 -1.94 4.55 10.68
C ASP A 104 -2.76 5.53 11.54
N HIS A 105 -2.25 5.87 12.74
CA HIS A 105 -2.93 6.81 13.63
C HIS A 105 -2.98 8.26 13.08
N TYR A 106 -2.08 8.64 12.18
CA TYR A 106 -1.87 10.01 11.74
C TYR A 106 -2.33 10.28 10.31
N PHE A 107 -2.19 9.29 9.43
CA PHE A 107 -2.38 9.41 8.00
C PHE A 107 -3.15 8.23 7.43
N THR A 108 -3.91 8.54 6.39
CA THR A 108 -4.46 7.56 5.47
C THR A 108 -3.97 7.90 4.07
N ILE A 109 -3.53 6.92 3.29
CA ILE A 109 -3.32 7.05 1.85
C ILE A 109 -4.23 6.05 1.16
N VAL A 110 -5.07 6.51 0.25
CA VAL A 110 -6.09 5.67 -0.38
C VAL A 110 -6.26 6.00 -1.85
N LYS A 111 -6.45 4.95 -2.65
CA LYS A 111 -6.89 5.05 -4.03
C LYS A 111 -8.40 5.16 -4.09
N VAL A 112 -8.89 6.17 -4.80
CA VAL A 112 -10.31 6.46 -5.01
C VAL A 112 -10.59 6.64 -6.50
N PRO A 113 -11.85 6.59 -6.95
CA PRO A 113 -12.19 6.98 -8.31
C PRO A 113 -11.74 8.42 -8.60
N VAL A 114 -11.18 8.68 -9.79
CA VAL A 114 -10.93 10.05 -10.25
C VAL A 114 -12.26 10.80 -10.30
N GLY A 115 -12.28 12.04 -9.79
CA GLY A 115 -13.50 12.82 -9.62
C GLY A 115 -14.28 12.49 -8.34
N TRP A 116 -13.81 11.57 -7.49
CA TRP A 116 -14.42 11.33 -6.18
C TRP A 116 -14.40 12.59 -5.31
N THR A 117 -15.53 12.85 -4.64
CA THR A 117 -15.74 14.07 -3.86
C THR A 117 -15.99 13.79 -2.37
N TRP A 118 -15.49 14.68 -1.53
CA TRP A 118 -15.76 14.74 -0.10
C TRP A 118 -15.79 16.20 0.38
N GLY A 119 -16.97 16.69 0.76
CA GLY A 119 -17.15 18.11 1.04
C GLY A 119 -16.86 18.96 -0.21
N ARG A 120 -15.88 19.86 -0.11
CA ARG A 120 -15.40 20.69 -1.24
C ARG A 120 -14.19 20.09 -1.97
N PHE A 121 -13.69 18.95 -1.51
CA PHE A 121 -12.56 18.27 -2.13
C PHE A 121 -13.02 17.41 -3.31
N THR A 122 -12.25 17.43 -4.39
CA THR A 122 -12.41 16.56 -5.56
C THR A 122 -11.05 16.00 -5.95
N SER A 123 -10.90 14.69 -5.93
CA SER A 123 -9.64 14.06 -6.36
C SER A 123 -9.47 14.16 -7.87
N GLN A 124 -8.32 14.65 -8.33
CA GLN A 124 -7.95 14.71 -9.75
C GLN A 124 -7.04 13.54 -10.13
N THR A 125 -6.24 13.04 -9.18
CA THR A 125 -5.26 11.97 -9.42
C THR A 125 -5.78 10.57 -9.12
N GLY A 126 -6.82 10.46 -8.30
CA GLY A 126 -7.29 9.19 -7.76
C GLY A 126 -6.46 8.67 -6.58
N TYR A 127 -5.47 9.41 -6.08
CA TYR A 127 -4.79 9.11 -4.82
C TYR A 127 -5.00 10.25 -3.82
N VAL A 128 -5.50 9.91 -2.64
CA VAL A 128 -5.87 10.89 -1.61
C VAL A 128 -5.12 10.56 -0.32
N MET A 129 -4.38 11.53 0.18
CA MET A 129 -3.85 11.51 1.54
C MET A 129 -4.84 12.22 2.47
N ILE A 130 -5.19 11.63 3.60
CA ILE A 130 -6.07 12.21 4.60
C ILE A 130 -5.32 12.28 5.92
N ASP A 131 -5.32 13.46 6.53
CA ASP A 131 -4.83 13.67 7.89
C ASP A 131 -5.79 14.60 8.65
N ARG A 132 -5.38 15.06 9.84
CA ARG A 132 -6.19 15.95 10.69
C ARG A 132 -6.55 17.29 10.03
N LEU A 133 -5.84 17.72 8.99
CA LEU A 133 -6.14 18.93 8.24
C LEU A 133 -7.12 18.68 7.08
N GLY A 134 -7.49 17.42 6.83
CA GLY A 134 -8.42 17.01 5.79
C GLY A 134 -7.74 16.36 4.58
N PRO A 135 -8.49 16.18 3.48
CA PRO A 135 -8.00 15.48 2.29
C PRO A 135 -7.04 16.35 1.48
N ARG A 136 -6.02 15.70 0.92
CA ARG A 136 -5.10 16.24 -0.08
C ARG A 136 -5.03 15.30 -1.27
N ASP A 137 -5.15 15.86 -2.46
CA ASP A 137 -4.92 15.15 -3.70
C ASP A 137 -3.41 15.01 -3.86
N VAL A 138 -2.94 13.78 -4.07
CA VAL A 138 -1.51 13.50 -4.21
C VAL A 138 -1.25 12.76 -5.50
N LYS A 139 -0.09 13.02 -6.10
CA LYS A 139 0.39 12.23 -7.23
C LYS A 139 1.39 11.21 -6.71
N LYS A 140 1.16 9.93 -7.00
CA LYS A 140 2.20 8.91 -6.83
C LYS A 140 3.30 9.19 -7.87
N ALA A 141 4.54 9.34 -7.43
CA ALA A 141 5.66 9.39 -8.35
C ALA A 141 5.75 8.03 -9.07
N ASP A 142 5.84 8.08 -10.41
CA ASP A 142 6.12 6.87 -11.18
C ASP A 142 7.46 6.33 -10.69
N SER A 143 7.48 5.04 -10.34
CA SER A 143 8.70 4.33 -9.95
C SER A 143 9.76 4.63 -11.00
N GLN A 144 10.77 5.42 -10.67
CA GLN A 144 11.96 5.44 -11.52
C GLN A 144 12.58 4.06 -11.36
N GLY A 145 12.61 3.32 -12.48
CA GLY A 145 13.15 1.97 -12.58
C GLY A 145 14.65 1.90 -12.36
#